data_AF-A0A2V3VPQ8-F1
#
_entry.id   AF-A0A2V3VPQ8-F1
#
_cell.length_a   1.000
_cell.length_b   1.000
_cell.length_c   1.000
_cell.angle_alpha   90.00
_cell.angle_beta   90.00
_cell.angle_gamma   90.00
#
_symmetry.space_group_name_H-M   'P 1'
#
loop_
_entity.id
_entity.type
_entity.pdbx_description
1 polymer ?
#
loop_
_entity_poly.entity_id
_entity_poly.type
_entity_poly.pdbx_seq_one_letter_code
_entity_poly.pdbx_strand_id
1 'polypeptide(L)'
;MNNGPVYVRVGRQELLYGSQRLISTLDWVNTRRTFQGVKSFWRTPEWDVDAFWVRPMITEKGNFDNWDTQQNFFGLWATHKPKPGHLIDLYFLSLENDRNLTPANVARGNILQGDSHVHTLGGRFAGNFDNLLYELEGMYQFGRRSNLDISAFAVATGVGYRLPLPMNPQGWIRYDFASGDGSSTDGRSNTFNQLFPFGHYYLGFLDRVGRQNMHDINAQITLNPMPWITFISQYHRFYLANNRDYLYNAAGVATLRDITGESGSHIGDEVDFRLNLHVNRHQDVLVGYSKMWSGDFLKKQVPGISPDLFYVQYNIRF
;
A
#
# COMPACT_ATOMS: atom_id res chain seq x y z
N MET A 1 -4.09 -17.50 -32.82
CA MET A 1 -3.73 -16.13 -32.40
C MET A 1 -4.83 -15.65 -31.46
N ASN A 2 -4.52 -15.35 -30.20
CA ASN A 2 -5.53 -14.91 -29.24
C ASN A 2 -5.89 -13.44 -29.53
N ASN A 3 -6.96 -13.24 -30.31
CA ASN A 3 -7.49 -11.95 -30.75
C ASN A 3 -8.25 -11.22 -29.64
N GLY A 4 -7.59 -10.97 -28.50
CA GLY A 4 -8.15 -10.12 -27.46
C GLY A 4 -8.31 -8.68 -27.93
N PRO A 5 -9.42 -7.98 -27.61
CA PRO A 5 -9.59 -6.58 -27.95
C PRO A 5 -8.53 -5.72 -27.25
N VAL A 6 -8.07 -4.67 -27.94
CA VAL A 6 -7.23 -3.62 -27.39
C VAL A 6 -8.10 -2.39 -27.18
N TYR A 7 -8.04 -1.83 -25.97
CA TYR A 7 -8.75 -0.63 -25.60
C TYR A 7 -7.77 0.48 -25.25
N VAL A 8 -8.20 1.72 -25.48
CA VAL A 8 -7.47 2.92 -25.07
C VAL A 8 -8.44 3.80 -24.29
N ARG A 9 -7.99 4.30 -23.14
CA ARG A 9 -8.71 5.25 -22.28
C ARG A 9 -7.88 6.49 -22.09
N VAL A 10 -8.50 7.65 -22.34
CA VAL A 10 -7.89 8.98 -22.18
C VAL A 10 -8.75 9.79 -21.21
N GLY A 11 -8.12 10.51 -20.27
CA GLY A 11 -8.80 11.36 -19.30
C GLY A 11 -8.52 10.97 -17.84
N ARG A 12 -9.33 11.52 -16.93
CA ARG A 12 -9.31 11.20 -15.50
C ARG A 12 -9.85 9.77 -15.30
N GLN A 13 -9.07 8.93 -14.64
CA GLN A 13 -9.38 7.51 -14.48
C GLN A 13 -8.82 6.95 -13.18
N GLU A 14 -9.41 5.85 -12.72
CA GLU A 14 -8.92 5.06 -11.59
C GLU A 14 -7.91 4.01 -12.07
N LEU A 15 -6.90 3.77 -11.24
CA LEU A 15 -5.94 2.68 -11.42
C LEU A 15 -5.96 1.78 -10.17
N LEU A 16 -6.22 0.49 -10.38
CA LEU A 16 -6.18 -0.55 -9.35
C LEU A 16 -5.45 -1.75 -9.95
N TYR A 17 -4.35 -2.18 -9.34
CA TYR A 17 -3.54 -3.29 -9.85
C TYR A 17 -3.14 -4.26 -8.75
N GLY A 18 -3.03 -5.54 -9.13
CA GLY A 18 -2.63 -6.62 -8.24
C GLY A 18 -3.42 -6.64 -6.95
N SER A 19 -2.69 -6.67 -5.83
CA SER A 19 -3.24 -6.62 -4.48
C SER A 19 -3.52 -5.19 -3.98
N GLN A 20 -3.35 -4.17 -4.82
CA GLN A 20 -3.42 -2.74 -4.49
C GLN A 20 -2.32 -2.27 -3.52
N ARG A 21 -1.25 -3.06 -3.37
CA ARG A 21 -0.09 -2.71 -2.54
C ARG A 21 0.72 -1.54 -3.07
N LEU A 22 0.76 -1.33 -4.40
CA LEU A 22 1.49 -0.22 -5.03
C LEU A 22 0.59 0.79 -5.73
N ILE A 23 -0.59 0.37 -6.20
CA ILE A 23 -1.51 1.22 -6.97
C ILE A 23 -2.96 0.92 -6.56
N SER A 24 -3.59 1.90 -5.94
CA SER A 24 -4.96 1.83 -5.43
C SER A 24 -5.71 3.15 -5.62
N THR A 25 -7.03 3.06 -5.71
CA THR A 25 -7.96 4.19 -5.56
C THR A 25 -8.06 4.72 -4.14
N LEU A 26 -7.46 4.04 -3.14
CA LEU A 26 -7.51 4.41 -1.74
C LEU A 26 -8.96 4.51 -1.23
N ASP A 27 -9.65 3.37 -1.21
CA ASP A 27 -11.08 3.24 -0.85
C ASP A 27 -11.37 3.40 0.66
N TRP A 28 -10.70 4.37 1.26
CA TRP A 28 -10.82 4.79 2.66
C TRP A 28 -11.12 6.28 2.77
N VAL A 29 -10.53 7.10 1.89
CA VAL A 29 -10.71 8.55 1.91
C VAL A 29 -11.97 8.97 1.13
N ASN A 30 -12.51 10.14 1.46
CA ASN A 30 -13.72 10.69 0.82
C ASN A 30 -13.54 10.96 -0.69
N THR A 31 -12.31 11.29 -1.11
CA THR A 31 -11.99 11.54 -2.52
C THR A 31 -11.05 10.45 -3.00
N ARG A 32 -11.57 9.55 -3.84
CA ARG A 32 -10.77 8.48 -4.43
C ARG A 32 -9.57 9.03 -5.20
N ARG A 33 -8.45 8.32 -5.09
CA ARG A 33 -7.25 8.58 -5.88
C ARG A 33 -7.54 8.27 -7.34
N THR A 34 -7.30 9.26 -8.20
CA THR A 34 -7.49 9.18 -9.64
C THR A 34 -6.28 9.77 -10.35
N PHE A 35 -6.16 9.48 -11.64
CA PHE A 35 -5.03 9.89 -12.46
C PHE A 35 -5.53 10.46 -13.79
N GLN A 36 -4.91 11.52 -14.27
CA GLN A 36 -5.14 12.10 -15.58
C GLN A 36 -4.11 11.55 -16.57
N GLY A 37 -4.55 10.98 -17.69
CA GLY A 37 -3.62 10.59 -18.75
C GLY A 37 -4.19 9.56 -19.72
N VAL A 38 -3.30 8.71 -20.23
CA VAL A 38 -3.61 7.69 -21.24
C VAL A 38 -3.25 6.31 -20.69
N LYS A 39 -4.15 5.36 -20.92
CA LYS A 39 -3.94 3.93 -20.62
C LYS A 39 -4.41 3.10 -21.80
N SER A 40 -3.58 2.18 -22.25
CA SER A 40 -3.99 1.10 -23.14
C SER A 40 -4.08 -0.21 -22.35
N PHE A 41 -5.02 -1.07 -22.72
CA PHE A 41 -5.15 -2.37 -22.09
C PHE A 41 -5.65 -3.42 -23.08
N TRP A 42 -5.04 -4.58 -22.99
CA TRP A 42 -5.33 -5.77 -23.78
C TRP A 42 -5.76 -6.89 -22.85
N ARG A 43 -6.79 -7.63 -23.26
CA ARG A 43 -7.46 -8.64 -22.43
C ARG A 43 -7.73 -9.90 -23.23
N THR A 44 -7.40 -11.04 -22.66
CA THR A 44 -7.72 -12.39 -23.14
C THR A 44 -8.13 -13.26 -21.95
N PRO A 45 -8.62 -14.50 -22.17
CA PRO A 45 -8.89 -15.43 -21.09
C PRO A 45 -7.68 -15.68 -20.18
N GLU A 46 -6.46 -15.69 -20.73
CA GLU A 46 -5.22 -16.03 -20.02
C GLU A 46 -4.38 -14.81 -19.63
N TRP A 47 -4.51 -13.69 -20.33
CA TRP A 47 -3.62 -12.52 -20.17
C TRP A 47 -4.38 -11.22 -20.04
N ASP A 48 -3.94 -10.40 -19.10
CA ASP A 48 -4.29 -8.99 -18.97
C ASP A 48 -3.00 -8.18 -19.05
N VAL A 49 -2.87 -7.27 -20.02
CA VAL A 49 -1.69 -6.40 -20.15
C VAL A 49 -2.13 -4.95 -20.24
N ASP A 50 -1.52 -4.08 -19.43
CA ASP A 50 -1.83 -2.66 -19.33
C ASP A 50 -0.55 -1.86 -19.50
N ALA A 51 -0.60 -0.82 -20.32
CA ALA A 51 0.43 0.20 -20.39
C ALA A 51 -0.20 1.56 -20.13
N PHE A 52 0.47 2.41 -19.35
CA PHE A 52 -0.07 3.72 -19.05
C PHE A 52 1.01 4.78 -18.87
N TRP A 53 0.62 6.02 -19.18
CA TRP A 53 1.29 7.24 -18.75
C TRP A 53 0.22 8.16 -18.18
N VAL A 54 0.36 8.51 -16.90
CA VAL A 54 -0.62 9.30 -16.17
C VAL A 54 0.07 10.23 -15.19
N ARG A 55 -0.70 11.21 -14.71
CA ARG A 55 -0.33 12.10 -13.61
C ARG A 55 -1.37 11.95 -12.50
N PRO A 56 -0.97 11.87 -11.22
CA PRO A 56 -1.94 11.80 -10.13
C PRO A 56 -2.77 13.10 -10.06
N MET A 57 -4.05 12.98 -9.71
CA MET A 57 -4.89 14.15 -9.42
C MET A 57 -4.64 14.64 -8.00
N ILE A 58 -4.62 15.95 -7.82
CA ILE A 58 -4.57 16.64 -6.54
C ILE A 58 -5.94 17.24 -6.26
N THR A 59 -6.44 17.04 -5.04
CA THR A 59 -7.65 17.71 -4.58
C THR A 59 -7.32 19.13 -4.12
N GLU A 60 -7.97 20.12 -4.74
CA GLU A 60 -7.74 21.53 -4.42
C GLU A 60 -8.94 22.11 -3.66
N LYS A 61 -8.70 22.56 -2.43
CA LYS A 61 -9.77 23.13 -1.59
C LYS A 61 -10.31 24.41 -2.23
N GLY A 62 -11.58 24.37 -2.66
CA GLY A 62 -12.28 25.53 -3.21
C GLY A 62 -12.07 25.76 -4.72
N ASN A 63 -11.30 24.91 -5.39
CA ASN A 63 -11.06 24.95 -6.83
C ASN A 63 -11.43 23.61 -7.48
N PHE A 64 -11.39 23.55 -8.81
CA PHE A 64 -11.44 22.26 -9.50
C PHE A 64 -10.15 21.49 -9.27
N ASP A 65 -10.27 20.20 -8.92
CA ASP A 65 -9.14 19.28 -8.85
C ASP A 65 -8.32 19.33 -10.14
N ASN A 66 -7.00 19.37 -9.99
CA ASN A 66 -6.07 19.43 -11.11
C ASN A 66 -5.06 18.29 -11.03
N TRP A 67 -4.42 17.94 -12.14
CA TRP A 67 -3.36 16.93 -12.14
C TRP A 67 -2.04 17.53 -11.64
N ASP A 68 -1.28 16.74 -10.91
CA ASP A 68 0.06 17.12 -10.44
C ASP A 68 1.00 17.25 -11.65
N THR A 69 1.38 18.48 -11.99
CA THR A 69 2.29 18.74 -13.12
C THR A 69 3.74 18.40 -12.80
N GLN A 70 4.07 18.15 -11.54
CA GLN A 70 5.42 17.79 -11.08
C GLN A 70 5.60 16.28 -10.95
N GLN A 71 4.57 15.47 -11.23
CA GLN A 71 4.67 14.02 -11.17
C GLN A 71 4.22 13.36 -12.47
N ASN A 72 5.03 12.44 -12.98
CA ASN A 72 4.66 11.55 -14.06
C ASN A 72 4.75 10.11 -13.59
N PHE A 73 3.74 9.32 -13.89
CA PHE A 73 3.67 7.91 -13.52
C PHE A 73 3.43 7.05 -14.75
N PHE A 74 4.37 6.16 -15.01
CA PHE A 74 4.36 5.23 -16.13
C PHE A 74 4.30 3.81 -15.62
N GLY A 75 3.68 2.93 -16.38
CA GLY A 75 3.70 1.52 -16.02
C GLY A 75 3.39 0.60 -17.17
N LEU A 76 3.97 -0.58 -17.09
CA LEU A 76 3.61 -1.77 -17.84
C LEU A 76 3.30 -2.86 -16.82
N TRP A 77 2.07 -3.39 -16.86
CA TRP A 77 1.61 -4.43 -15.96
C TRP A 77 1.07 -5.60 -16.79
N ALA A 78 1.54 -6.82 -16.50
CA ALA A 78 1.04 -8.03 -17.12
C ALA A 78 0.58 -9.01 -16.04
N THR A 79 -0.65 -9.52 -16.17
CA THR A 79 -1.21 -10.58 -15.33
C THR A 79 -1.47 -11.80 -16.20
N HIS A 80 -0.79 -12.90 -15.90
CA HIS A 80 -1.06 -14.21 -16.47
C HIS A 80 -1.98 -15.01 -15.54
N LYS A 81 -2.99 -15.64 -16.12
CA LYS A 81 -4.03 -16.46 -15.47
C LYS A 81 -3.88 -17.92 -15.92
N PRO A 82 -2.85 -18.65 -15.46
CA PRO A 82 -2.56 -20.00 -15.95
C PRO A 82 -3.68 -21.02 -15.68
N LYS A 83 -4.49 -20.78 -14.65
CA LYS A 83 -5.70 -21.55 -14.33
C LYS A 83 -6.61 -20.74 -13.38
N PRO A 84 -7.90 -21.08 -13.26
CA PRO A 84 -8.81 -20.39 -12.36
C PRO A 84 -8.27 -20.30 -10.93
N GLY A 85 -8.30 -19.10 -10.36
CA GLY A 85 -7.81 -18.83 -9.00
C GLY A 85 -6.30 -18.60 -8.88
N HIS A 86 -5.51 -18.73 -9.96
CA HIS A 86 -4.07 -18.48 -9.92
C HIS A 86 -3.67 -17.30 -10.81
N LEU A 87 -2.79 -16.46 -10.28
CA LEU A 87 -2.35 -15.22 -10.92
C LEU A 87 -0.83 -15.11 -10.81
N ILE A 88 -0.19 -14.71 -11.91
CA ILE A 88 1.19 -14.26 -11.94
C ILE A 88 1.18 -12.83 -12.49
N ASP A 89 1.53 -11.84 -11.66
CA ASP A 89 1.77 -10.48 -12.11
C ASP A 89 3.26 -10.26 -12.36
N LEU A 90 3.60 -9.54 -13.43
CA LEU A 90 4.92 -8.98 -13.69
C LEU A 90 4.75 -7.52 -14.11
N TYR A 91 5.55 -6.63 -13.53
CA TYR A 91 5.39 -5.21 -13.79
C TYR A 91 6.68 -4.41 -13.72
N PHE A 92 6.67 -3.33 -14.50
CA PHE A 92 7.59 -2.22 -14.40
C PHE A 92 6.78 -0.94 -14.17
N LEU A 93 7.15 -0.15 -13.17
CA LEU A 93 6.53 1.12 -12.83
C LEU A 93 7.61 2.20 -12.72
N SER A 94 7.34 3.41 -13.19
CA SER A 94 8.25 4.55 -13.07
C SER A 94 7.51 5.75 -12.52
N LEU A 95 7.93 6.27 -11.37
CA LEU A 95 7.43 7.50 -10.77
C LEU A 95 8.51 8.57 -10.82
N GLU A 96 8.25 9.60 -11.60
CA GLU A 96 9.05 10.81 -11.66
C GLU A 96 8.39 11.86 -10.77
N ASN A 97 9.19 12.56 -9.98
CA ASN A 97 8.75 13.60 -9.07
C ASN A 97 9.76 14.73 -9.08
N ASP A 98 9.45 15.77 -9.84
CA ASP A 98 10.31 16.94 -10.09
C ASP A 98 10.12 18.03 -9.03
N ARG A 99 9.44 17.71 -7.92
CA ARG A 99 9.23 18.65 -6.83
C ARG A 99 10.54 18.99 -6.15
N ASN A 100 10.82 20.27 -6.01
CA ASN A 100 12.00 20.75 -5.30
C ASN A 100 11.95 20.38 -3.81
N LEU A 101 13.04 19.83 -3.30
CA LEU A 101 13.26 19.65 -1.87
C LEU A 101 14.07 20.81 -1.29
N THR A 102 13.70 21.24 -0.09
CA THR A 102 14.48 22.27 0.61
C THR A 102 15.82 21.68 1.05
N PRO A 103 16.91 22.48 1.09
CA PRO A 103 18.18 22.03 1.64
C PRO A 103 18.06 21.50 3.08
N ALA A 104 17.13 22.04 3.87
CA ALA A 104 16.83 21.57 5.21
C ALA A 104 16.24 20.14 5.23
N ASN A 105 15.37 19.79 4.28
CA ASN A 105 14.84 18.43 4.15
C ASN A 105 15.93 17.45 3.75
N VAL A 106 16.78 17.82 2.78
CA VAL A 106 17.92 17.01 2.35
C VAL A 106 18.88 16.77 3.51
N ALA A 107 19.27 17.82 4.25
CA ALA A 107 20.16 17.72 5.41
C ALA A 107 19.59 16.83 6.53
N ARG A 108 18.26 16.72 6.64
CA ARG A 108 17.59 15.86 7.61
C ARG A 108 17.25 14.47 7.06
N GLY A 109 17.62 14.15 5.81
CA GLY A 109 17.29 12.88 5.17
C GLY A 109 15.79 12.67 4.87
N ASN A 110 14.98 13.74 4.89
CA ASN A 110 13.55 13.65 4.53
C ASN A 110 13.37 13.88 3.02
N ILE A 111 13.87 12.92 2.23
CA ILE A 111 14.05 13.08 0.78
C ILE A 111 12.99 12.37 -0.08
N LEU A 112 12.06 11.63 0.53
CA LEU A 112 11.09 10.82 -0.23
C LEU A 112 10.01 11.64 -0.98
N GLN A 113 9.94 12.94 -0.75
CA GLN A 113 8.83 13.80 -1.20
C GLN A 113 9.06 14.52 -2.53
N GLY A 114 10.26 14.43 -3.12
CA GLY A 114 10.62 15.20 -4.32
C GLY A 114 11.97 14.77 -4.91
N ASP A 115 12.35 15.46 -5.99
CA ASP A 115 13.60 15.29 -6.73
C ASP A 115 13.99 13.82 -6.92
N SER A 116 13.11 13.06 -7.58
CA SER A 116 13.29 11.61 -7.70
C SER A 116 12.75 11.01 -8.99
N HIS A 117 13.49 10.05 -9.53
CA HIS A 117 13.08 9.13 -10.57
C HIS A 117 13.17 7.71 -10.01
N VAL A 118 12.02 7.16 -9.58
CA VAL A 118 11.92 5.85 -8.96
C VAL A 118 11.38 4.84 -9.97
N HIS A 119 12.20 3.87 -10.34
CA HIS A 119 11.78 2.72 -11.14
C HIS A 119 11.55 1.52 -10.24
N THR A 120 10.43 0.82 -10.41
CA THR A 120 10.07 -0.39 -9.66
C THR A 120 9.92 -1.54 -10.64
N LEU A 121 10.70 -2.60 -10.45
CA LEU A 121 10.43 -3.91 -11.02
C LEU A 121 9.79 -4.78 -9.95
N GLY A 122 8.74 -5.51 -10.29
CA GLY A 122 8.14 -6.42 -9.35
C GLY A 122 7.38 -7.56 -9.99
N GLY A 123 7.06 -8.53 -9.15
CA GLY A 123 6.31 -9.70 -9.54
C GLY A 123 5.48 -10.22 -8.38
N ARG A 124 4.33 -10.81 -8.71
CA ARG A 124 3.40 -11.37 -7.74
C ARG A 124 2.96 -12.75 -8.18
N PHE A 125 2.87 -13.66 -7.24
CA PHE A 125 2.26 -14.97 -7.42
C PHE A 125 1.19 -15.16 -6.35
N ALA A 126 -0.03 -15.42 -6.76
CA ALA A 126 -1.15 -15.62 -5.84
C ALA A 126 -2.06 -16.74 -6.32
N GLY A 127 -2.65 -17.46 -5.37
CA GLY A 127 -3.70 -18.43 -5.67
C GLY A 127 -4.04 -19.33 -4.51
N ASN A 128 -4.47 -20.55 -4.83
CA ASN A 128 -4.91 -21.50 -3.83
C ASN A 128 -4.61 -22.97 -4.20
N PHE A 129 -4.52 -23.81 -3.19
CA PHE A 129 -4.58 -25.27 -3.28
C PHE A 129 -5.74 -25.72 -2.39
N ASP A 130 -6.90 -25.99 -3.00
CA ASP A 130 -8.17 -26.17 -2.30
C ASP A 130 -8.47 -25.01 -1.34
N ASN A 131 -8.42 -25.29 -0.03
CA ASN A 131 -8.65 -24.33 1.05
C ASN A 131 -7.41 -23.54 1.45
N LEU A 132 -6.21 -23.99 1.08
CA LEU A 132 -4.96 -23.28 1.34
C LEU A 132 -4.80 -22.14 0.34
N LEU A 133 -4.54 -20.94 0.84
CA LEU A 133 -4.35 -19.72 0.06
C LEU A 133 -2.91 -19.28 0.19
N TYR A 134 -2.37 -18.68 -0.87
CA TYR A 134 -1.04 -18.10 -0.82
C TYR A 134 -0.96 -16.83 -1.66
N GLU A 135 -0.05 -15.96 -1.24
CA GLU A 135 0.35 -14.77 -1.98
C GLU A 135 1.81 -14.49 -1.69
N LEU A 136 2.58 -14.16 -2.72
CA LEU A 136 3.94 -13.66 -2.63
C LEU A 136 4.11 -12.53 -3.63
N GLU A 137 4.58 -11.38 -3.19
CA GLU A 137 4.87 -10.22 -4.02
C GLU A 137 6.24 -9.67 -3.65
N GLY A 138 7.09 -9.45 -4.65
CA GLY A 138 8.44 -8.90 -4.49
C GLY A 138 8.64 -7.68 -5.38
N MET A 139 9.29 -6.67 -4.85
CA MET A 139 9.45 -5.36 -5.49
C MET A 139 10.89 -4.89 -5.28
N TYR A 140 11.55 -4.46 -6.35
CA TYR A 140 12.86 -3.83 -6.28
C TYR A 140 12.82 -2.45 -6.96
N GLN A 141 13.42 -1.47 -6.29
CA GLN A 141 13.47 -0.09 -6.73
C GLN A 141 14.90 0.38 -7.01
N PHE A 142 15.04 1.09 -8.12
CA PHE A 142 16.28 1.71 -8.59
C PHE A 142 16.00 3.05 -9.26
N GLY A 143 17.06 3.78 -9.63
CA GLY A 143 16.97 5.13 -10.18
C GLY A 143 17.71 6.12 -9.28
N ARG A 144 17.22 7.36 -9.17
CA ARG A 144 17.86 8.42 -8.39
C ARG A 144 16.88 9.22 -7.56
N ARG A 145 17.35 9.71 -6.41
CA ARG A 145 16.62 10.63 -5.52
C ARG A 145 17.61 11.58 -4.86
N SER A 146 17.45 12.88 -5.04
CA SER A 146 18.28 13.90 -4.39
C SER A 146 19.79 13.68 -4.57
N ASN A 147 20.21 13.35 -5.80
CA ASN A 147 21.58 12.95 -6.16
C ASN A 147 22.11 11.65 -5.53
N LEU A 148 21.25 10.86 -4.90
CA LEU A 148 21.58 9.53 -4.36
C LEU A 148 21.05 8.44 -5.29
N ASP A 149 21.78 7.33 -5.39
CA ASP A 149 21.33 6.17 -6.14
C ASP A 149 20.31 5.37 -5.31
N ILE A 150 19.20 4.98 -5.92
CA ILE A 150 18.16 4.18 -5.25
C ILE A 150 18.55 2.71 -5.32
N SER A 151 18.49 2.03 -4.19
CA SER A 151 18.49 0.57 -4.11
C SER A 151 17.61 0.17 -2.94
N ALA A 152 16.33 -0.08 -3.22
CA ALA A 152 15.35 -0.36 -2.18
C ALA A 152 14.49 -1.56 -2.59
N PHE A 153 13.88 -2.24 -1.63
CA PHE A 153 13.04 -3.39 -1.93
C PHE A 153 11.93 -3.57 -0.92
N ALA A 154 10.88 -4.26 -1.34
CA ALA A 154 9.81 -4.70 -0.47
C ALA A 154 9.39 -6.13 -0.84
N VAL A 155 8.92 -6.85 0.17
CA VAL A 155 8.33 -8.18 0.02
C VAL A 155 7.05 -8.22 0.83
N ALA A 156 5.99 -8.75 0.24
CA ALA A 156 4.76 -9.08 0.95
C ALA A 156 4.41 -10.54 0.67
N THR A 157 4.21 -11.33 1.72
CA THR A 157 3.88 -12.75 1.60
C THR A 157 2.80 -13.13 2.58
N GLY A 158 2.01 -14.14 2.25
CA GLY A 158 0.96 -14.61 3.11
C GLY A 158 0.54 -16.02 2.79
N VAL A 159 0.16 -16.75 3.82
CA VAL A 159 -0.52 -18.04 3.72
C VAL A 159 -1.83 -17.93 4.47
N GLY A 160 -2.90 -18.38 3.83
CA GLY A 160 -4.23 -18.39 4.40
C GLY A 160 -4.88 -19.75 4.32
N TYR A 161 -5.96 -19.93 5.08
CA TYR A 161 -6.76 -21.14 5.05
C TYR A 161 -8.24 -20.81 5.18
N ARG A 162 -9.06 -21.39 4.30
CA ARG A 162 -10.52 -21.34 4.36
C ARG A 162 -11.03 -22.50 5.20
N LEU A 163 -11.69 -22.22 6.31
CA LEU A 163 -12.27 -23.26 7.16
C LEU A 163 -13.68 -23.60 6.66
N PRO A 164 -13.99 -24.89 6.40
CA PRO A 164 -15.32 -25.34 6.01
C PRO A 164 -16.24 -25.42 7.23
N LEU A 165 -16.44 -24.28 7.89
CA LEU A 165 -17.26 -24.10 9.09
C LEU A 165 -18.35 -23.05 8.84
N PRO A 166 -19.41 -23.00 9.66
CA PRO A 166 -20.38 -21.91 9.61
C PRO A 166 -19.68 -20.55 9.64
N MET A 167 -20.27 -19.57 8.95
CA MET A 167 -19.74 -18.21 8.77
C MET A 167 -18.52 -18.12 7.82
N ASN A 168 -18.15 -19.20 7.13
CA ASN A 168 -17.04 -19.27 6.18
C ASN A 168 -15.74 -18.60 6.69
N PRO A 169 -15.19 -19.01 7.85
CA PRO A 169 -14.01 -18.36 8.42
C PRO A 169 -12.80 -18.51 7.49
N GLN A 170 -12.06 -17.43 7.30
CA GLN A 170 -10.81 -17.43 6.54
C GLN A 170 -9.70 -16.78 7.38
N GLY A 171 -8.70 -17.57 7.75
CA GLY A 171 -7.52 -17.10 8.48
C GLY A 171 -6.36 -16.81 7.52
N TRP A 172 -5.54 -15.82 7.86
CA TRP A 172 -4.29 -15.52 7.18
C TRP A 172 -3.21 -15.14 8.17
N ILE A 173 -1.99 -15.60 7.90
CA ILE A 173 -0.77 -15.05 8.46
C ILE A 173 0.01 -14.43 7.31
N ARG A 174 0.46 -13.19 7.49
CA ARG A 174 1.20 -12.43 6.48
C ARG A 174 2.44 -11.81 7.08
N TYR A 175 3.39 -11.55 6.20
CA TYR A 175 4.60 -10.80 6.49
C TYR A 175 4.84 -9.78 5.40
N ASP A 176 4.93 -8.51 5.79
CA ASP A 176 5.29 -7.40 4.92
C ASP A 176 6.64 -6.84 5.38
N PHE A 177 7.54 -6.55 4.45
CA PHE A 177 8.84 -5.92 4.68
C PHE A 177 9.06 -4.84 3.63
N ALA A 178 9.61 -3.70 4.04
CA ALA A 178 10.02 -2.60 3.19
C ALA A 178 11.33 -2.02 3.72
N SER A 179 12.35 -1.95 2.86
CA SER A 179 13.67 -1.48 3.24
C SER A 179 13.64 -0.03 3.73
N GLY A 180 14.57 0.29 4.63
CA GLY A 180 14.84 1.62 5.14
C GLY A 180 16.30 2.02 4.93
N ASP A 181 16.60 3.29 5.14
CA ASP A 181 17.92 3.88 4.89
C ASP A 181 18.78 4.02 6.16
N GLY A 182 19.92 3.34 6.19
CA GLY A 182 20.80 3.32 7.35
C GLY A 182 21.79 4.47 7.43
N SER A 183 22.00 5.21 6.33
CA SER A 183 23.08 6.18 6.21
C SER A 183 22.73 7.25 5.19
N SER A 184 22.67 8.52 5.63
CA SER A 184 22.49 9.64 4.70
C SER A 184 23.76 10.07 3.97
N THR A 185 24.87 9.33 4.11
CA THR A 185 26.20 9.76 3.62
C THR A 185 26.90 8.74 2.72
N ASP A 186 26.27 7.61 2.41
CA ASP A 186 26.88 6.54 1.60
C ASP A 186 26.56 6.65 0.09
N GLY A 187 25.91 7.75 -0.31
CA GLY A 187 25.53 8.00 -1.69
C GLY A 187 24.28 7.23 -2.15
N ARG A 188 23.57 6.54 -1.24
CA ARG A 188 22.39 5.74 -1.56
C ARG A 188 21.16 6.23 -0.82
N SER A 189 20.00 5.87 -1.35
CA SER A 189 18.70 6.01 -0.69
C SER A 189 18.02 4.65 -0.68
N ASN A 190 18.08 3.94 0.45
CA ASN A 190 17.55 2.57 0.57
C ASN A 190 16.10 2.48 1.06
N THR A 191 15.47 3.61 1.44
CA THR A 191 14.05 3.59 1.83
C THR A 191 13.15 3.35 0.64
N PHE A 192 12.36 2.27 0.74
CA PHE A 192 11.36 1.91 -0.27
C PHE A 192 10.30 3.01 -0.40
N ASN A 193 9.88 3.30 -1.63
CA ASN A 193 8.77 4.18 -1.93
C ASN A 193 7.52 3.35 -2.21
N GLN A 194 6.49 3.53 -1.39
CA GLN A 194 5.26 2.74 -1.48
C GLN A 194 4.35 3.10 -2.68
N LEU A 195 4.72 4.09 -3.50
CA LEU A 195 3.97 4.61 -4.63
C LEU A 195 2.58 5.13 -4.20
N PHE A 196 1.51 4.51 -4.70
CA PHE A 196 0.13 4.89 -4.48
C PHE A 196 -0.63 3.73 -3.80
N PRO A 197 -0.28 3.33 -2.56
CA PRO A 197 -0.75 2.10 -1.96
C PRO A 197 -2.17 2.23 -1.40
N PHE A 198 -2.77 1.09 -1.06
CA PHE A 198 -3.88 0.99 -0.11
C PHE A 198 -3.36 0.66 1.30
N GLY A 199 -2.56 1.56 1.88
CA GLY A 199 -1.91 1.33 3.19
C GLY A 199 -2.89 0.97 4.30
N HIS A 200 -4.02 1.69 4.35
CA HIS A 200 -5.07 1.50 5.35
C HIS A 200 -5.50 0.04 5.53
N TYR A 201 -5.66 -0.75 4.46
CA TYR A 201 -6.09 -2.14 4.60
C TYR A 201 -4.96 -3.10 5.04
N TYR A 202 -3.72 -2.83 4.65
CA TYR A 202 -2.61 -3.76 4.82
C TYR A 202 -1.71 -3.48 6.02
N LEU A 203 -1.70 -2.25 6.54
CA LEU A 203 -0.71 -1.77 7.52
C LEU A 203 -1.38 -1.09 8.73
N GLY A 204 -2.49 -1.65 9.18
CA GLY A 204 -3.25 -1.16 10.33
C GLY A 204 -4.20 -0.01 9.97
N PHE A 205 -5.39 -0.02 10.55
CA PHE A 205 -6.44 0.94 10.19
C PHE A 205 -6.26 2.28 10.92
N LEU A 206 -5.29 2.38 11.85
CA LEU A 206 -4.86 3.65 12.44
C LEU A 206 -3.99 4.50 11.49
N ASP A 207 -3.57 3.95 10.35
CA ASP A 207 -2.75 4.64 9.33
C ASP A 207 -1.41 5.18 9.87
N ARG A 208 -0.90 4.60 10.97
CA ARG A 208 0.35 5.03 11.63
C ARG A 208 1.61 4.52 10.93
N VAL A 209 1.48 3.46 10.13
CA VAL A 209 2.60 2.81 9.44
C VAL A 209 2.33 2.76 7.94
N GLY A 210 3.29 3.21 7.14
CA GLY A 210 3.32 3.04 5.68
C GLY A 210 4.39 2.03 5.28
N ARG A 211 4.33 1.52 4.05
CA ARG A 211 5.27 0.51 3.53
C ARG A 211 6.62 1.15 3.19
N GLN A 212 7.29 1.76 4.17
CA GLN A 212 8.59 2.42 4.02
C GLN A 212 9.33 2.26 5.35
N ASN A 213 10.54 1.68 5.33
CA ASN A 213 11.31 1.37 6.54
C ASN A 213 10.52 0.58 7.61
N MET A 214 9.91 -0.54 7.23
CA MET A 214 9.14 -1.31 8.19
C MET A 214 9.10 -2.78 7.88
N HIS A 215 8.77 -3.57 8.89
CA HIS A 215 8.28 -4.92 8.71
C HIS A 215 7.18 -5.25 9.71
N ASP A 216 6.28 -6.13 9.31
CA ASP A 216 5.04 -6.45 10.01
C ASP A 216 4.73 -7.93 9.94
N ILE A 217 4.30 -8.49 11.08
CA ILE A 217 3.63 -9.78 11.13
C ILE A 217 2.14 -9.50 11.33
N ASN A 218 1.35 -9.85 10.33
CA ASN A 218 -0.10 -9.68 10.36
C ASN A 218 -0.81 -11.03 10.54
N ALA A 219 -1.73 -11.10 11.48
CA ALA A 219 -2.70 -12.18 11.58
C ALA A 219 -4.10 -11.62 11.30
N GLN A 220 -4.81 -12.21 10.35
CA GLN A 220 -6.16 -11.76 9.97
C GLN A 220 -7.15 -12.91 10.02
N ILE A 221 -8.35 -12.62 10.52
CA ILE A 221 -9.52 -13.49 10.37
C ILE A 221 -10.61 -12.70 9.66
N THR A 222 -11.24 -13.33 8.67
CA THR A 222 -12.45 -12.84 8.03
C THR A 222 -13.57 -13.83 8.28
N LEU A 223 -14.73 -13.32 8.71
CA LEU A 223 -15.94 -14.07 8.97
C LEU A 223 -17.09 -13.46 8.16
N ASN A 224 -18.03 -14.30 7.75
CA ASN A 224 -19.28 -13.92 7.10
C ASN A 224 -20.47 -14.47 7.92
N PRO A 225 -20.81 -13.88 9.08
CA PRO A 225 -21.86 -14.39 9.96
C PRO A 225 -23.21 -14.63 9.26
N MET A 226 -23.52 -13.74 8.32
CA MET A 226 -24.68 -13.77 7.42
C MET A 226 -24.23 -13.29 6.03
N PRO A 227 -24.96 -13.59 4.94
CA PRO A 227 -24.59 -13.12 3.60
C PRO A 227 -24.47 -11.59 3.44
N TRP A 228 -25.06 -10.83 4.35
CA TRP A 228 -25.04 -9.37 4.38
C TRP A 228 -24.08 -8.79 5.43
N ILE A 229 -23.31 -9.63 6.13
CA ILE A 229 -22.35 -9.20 7.16
C ILE A 229 -20.96 -9.72 6.80
N THR A 230 -19.99 -8.82 6.67
CA THR A 230 -18.56 -9.18 6.65
C THR A 230 -17.90 -8.64 7.91
N PHE A 231 -17.21 -9.49 8.65
CA PHE A 231 -16.39 -9.09 9.78
C PHE A 231 -14.92 -9.41 9.50
N ILE A 232 -14.04 -8.45 9.74
CA ILE A 232 -12.60 -8.59 9.62
C ILE A 232 -11.99 -8.21 10.98
N SER A 233 -11.08 -9.04 11.46
CA SER A 233 -10.16 -8.69 12.54
C SER A 233 -8.74 -8.86 12.04
N GLN A 234 -7.90 -7.89 12.35
CA GLN A 234 -6.46 -7.94 12.08
C GLN A 234 -5.69 -7.66 13.37
N TYR A 235 -4.57 -8.35 13.54
CA TYR A 235 -3.54 -8.03 14.50
C TYR A 235 -2.26 -7.78 13.72
N HIS A 236 -1.58 -6.68 14.03
CA HIS A 236 -0.32 -6.29 13.44
C HIS A 236 0.73 -6.14 14.52
N ARG A 237 1.98 -6.43 14.15
CA ARG A 237 3.12 -6.20 15.00
C ARG A 237 4.24 -5.55 14.20
N PHE A 238 4.34 -4.24 14.36
CA PHE A 238 5.16 -3.39 13.53
C PHE A 238 6.54 -3.16 14.10
N TYR A 239 7.54 -3.21 13.23
CA TYR A 239 8.93 -2.90 13.52
C TYR A 239 9.52 -2.01 12.43
N LEU A 240 10.51 -1.18 12.77
CA LEU A 240 11.35 -0.52 11.80
C LEU A 240 12.30 -1.54 11.16
N ALA A 241 12.47 -1.47 9.83
CA ALA A 241 13.48 -2.26 9.14
C ALA A 241 14.91 -1.74 9.43
N ASN A 242 15.02 -0.43 9.66
CA ASN A 242 16.24 0.26 10.07
C ASN A 242 15.91 1.26 11.19
N ASN A 243 16.60 1.12 12.32
CA ASN A 243 16.34 1.94 13.52
C ASN A 243 16.73 3.41 13.35
N ARG A 244 17.55 3.75 12.34
CA ARG A 244 18.06 5.11 12.10
C ARG A 244 17.30 5.88 11.04
N ASP A 245 16.39 5.23 10.31
CA ASP A 245 15.51 5.88 9.36
C ASP A 245 14.21 6.32 10.05
N TYR A 246 13.40 7.12 9.37
CA TYR A 246 12.11 7.56 9.86
C TYR A 246 11.11 6.40 9.94
N LEU A 247 10.17 6.53 10.88
CA LEU A 247 8.85 5.94 10.78
C LEU A 247 8.02 6.78 9.79
N TYR A 248 7.44 6.12 8.79
CA TYR A 248 6.54 6.75 7.82
C TYR A 248 5.10 6.32 8.08
N ASN A 249 4.14 7.24 7.94
CA ASN A 249 2.71 6.93 8.06
C ASN A 249 2.15 6.33 6.74
N ALA A 250 0.87 5.94 6.74
CA ALA A 250 0.23 5.33 5.56
C ALA A 250 0.24 6.23 4.31
N ALA A 251 0.35 7.56 4.47
CA ALA A 251 0.51 8.51 3.37
C ALA A 251 1.96 8.66 2.88
N GLY A 252 2.91 7.98 3.51
CA GLY A 252 4.33 8.00 3.16
C GLY A 252 5.09 9.21 3.72
N VAL A 253 4.49 9.92 4.67
CA VAL A 253 5.09 11.09 5.33
C VAL A 253 6.00 10.62 6.47
N ALA A 254 7.23 11.13 6.49
CA ALA A 254 8.18 10.93 7.59
C ALA A 254 7.63 11.57 8.88
N THR A 255 7.53 10.80 9.97
CA THR A 255 6.91 11.25 11.23
C THR A 255 7.91 11.35 12.38
N LEU A 256 8.51 10.23 12.77
CA LEU A 256 9.43 10.13 13.91
C LEU A 256 10.75 9.52 13.44
N ARG A 257 11.87 9.89 14.07
CA ARG A 257 13.17 9.31 13.78
C ARG A 257 14.08 9.42 14.99
N ASP A 258 14.81 8.34 15.25
CA ASP A 258 15.95 8.37 16.15
C ASP A 258 17.23 8.19 15.33
N ILE A 259 18.03 9.24 15.21
CA ILE A 259 19.27 9.18 14.42
C ILE A 259 20.33 8.25 15.06
N THR A 260 20.25 8.02 16.37
CA THR A 260 21.18 7.13 17.08
C THR A 260 20.83 5.67 16.81
N GLY A 261 19.54 5.36 16.68
CA GLY A 261 18.99 4.00 16.56
C GLY A 261 18.74 3.29 17.89
N GLU A 262 18.88 4.01 19.02
CA GLU A 262 18.80 3.47 20.39
C GLU A 262 17.36 3.37 20.92
N SER A 263 16.40 3.90 20.17
CA SER A 263 14.98 3.78 20.50
C SER A 263 14.41 2.37 20.30
N GLY A 264 15.17 1.46 19.67
CA GLY A 264 14.72 0.12 19.29
C GLY A 264 13.86 0.14 18.02
N SER A 265 13.53 -1.04 17.50
CA SER A 265 12.76 -1.19 16.26
C SER A 265 11.26 -1.35 16.47
N HIS A 266 10.82 -1.88 17.62
CA HIS A 266 9.42 -2.22 17.85
C HIS A 266 8.55 -0.96 17.92
N ILE A 267 7.76 -0.72 16.88
CA ILE A 267 6.86 0.44 16.76
C ILE A 267 5.67 0.22 17.68
N GLY A 268 5.03 -0.94 17.58
CA GLY A 268 3.91 -1.31 18.44
C GLY A 268 3.05 -2.44 17.87
N ASP A 269 2.07 -2.81 18.67
CA ASP A 269 1.08 -3.84 18.39
C ASP A 269 -0.26 -3.16 18.10
N GLU A 270 -0.93 -3.52 17.00
CA GLU A 270 -2.23 -2.96 16.62
C GLU A 270 -3.27 -4.07 16.47
N VAL A 271 -4.47 -3.83 16.98
CA VAL A 271 -5.65 -4.67 16.72
C VAL A 271 -6.69 -3.82 16.02
N ASP A 272 -7.22 -4.35 14.92
CA ASP A 272 -8.26 -3.76 14.11
C ASP A 272 -9.48 -4.67 14.06
N PHE A 273 -10.65 -4.06 14.16
CA PHE A 273 -11.94 -4.68 13.91
C PHE A 273 -12.71 -3.85 12.90
N ARG A 274 -13.31 -4.53 11.92
CA ARG A 274 -14.17 -3.90 10.92
C ARG A 274 -15.36 -4.78 10.61
N LEU A 275 -16.53 -4.23 10.82
CA LEU A 275 -17.82 -4.82 10.50
C LEU A 275 -18.43 -4.06 9.34
N ASN A 276 -18.74 -4.76 8.25
CA ASN A 276 -19.46 -4.22 7.11
C ASN A 276 -20.85 -4.86 7.03
N LEU A 277 -21.89 -4.03 7.05
CA LEU A 277 -23.28 -4.41 6.94
C LEU A 277 -23.83 -3.96 5.58
N HIS A 278 -24.05 -4.92 4.70
CA HIS A 278 -24.64 -4.73 3.38
C HIS A 278 -26.17 -4.63 3.52
N VAL A 279 -26.68 -3.47 3.92
CA VAL A 279 -28.11 -3.25 4.21
C VAL A 279 -28.97 -3.57 2.99
N ASN A 280 -28.56 -3.09 1.81
CA ASN A 280 -29.11 -3.45 0.51
C ASN A 280 -28.11 -3.10 -0.60
N ARG A 281 -28.50 -3.27 -1.86
CA ARG A 281 -27.62 -3.01 -3.03
C ARG A 281 -27.11 -1.58 -3.15
N HIS A 282 -27.73 -0.62 -2.46
CA HIS A 282 -27.41 0.80 -2.50
C HIS A 282 -26.78 1.31 -1.20
N GLN A 283 -26.75 0.51 -0.14
CA GLN A 283 -26.46 1.00 1.21
C GLN A 283 -25.55 0.04 1.98
N ASP A 284 -24.46 0.59 2.49
CA ASP A 284 -23.52 -0.10 3.37
C ASP A 284 -23.31 0.69 4.66
N VAL A 285 -23.24 0.00 5.79
CA VAL A 285 -22.79 0.57 7.07
C VAL A 285 -21.50 -0.11 7.47
N LEU A 286 -20.45 0.68 7.63
CA LEU A 286 -19.15 0.23 8.10
C LEU A 286 -18.91 0.73 9.52
N VAL A 287 -18.56 -0.18 10.42
CA VAL A 287 -18.16 0.12 11.80
C VAL A 287 -16.75 -0.38 12.00
N GLY A 288 -15.86 0.49 12.45
CA GLY A 288 -14.47 0.16 12.70
C GLY A 288 -14.01 0.55 14.09
N TYR A 289 -13.14 -0.27 14.67
CA TYR A 289 -12.40 0.07 15.88
C TYR A 289 -10.97 -0.43 15.76
N SER A 290 -10.01 0.42 16.11
CA SER A 290 -8.59 0.10 16.11
C SER A 290 -7.93 0.57 17.39
N LYS A 291 -6.97 -0.22 17.90
CA LYS A 291 -6.17 0.13 19.07
C LYS A 291 -4.72 -0.24 18.84
N MET A 292 -3.80 0.70 19.09
CA MET A 292 -2.38 0.43 19.13
C MET A 292 -1.82 0.59 20.54
N TRP A 293 -1.00 -0.39 20.93
CA TRP A 293 -0.13 -0.35 22.09
C TRP A 293 1.29 -0.04 21.64
N SER A 294 1.85 1.02 22.21
CA SER A 294 3.19 1.50 21.85
C SER A 294 4.27 0.49 22.20
N GLY A 295 5.10 0.15 21.21
CA GLY A 295 6.35 -0.56 21.38
C GLY A 295 7.45 0.35 21.93
N ASP A 296 8.67 -0.19 22.05
CA ASP A 296 9.79 0.53 22.67
C ASP A 296 10.17 1.80 21.90
N PHE A 297 10.08 1.77 20.56
CA PHE A 297 10.36 2.92 19.71
C PHE A 297 9.42 4.08 20.02
N LEU A 298 8.10 3.85 19.97
CA LEU A 298 7.11 4.89 20.28
C LEU A 298 7.18 5.33 21.74
N LYS A 299 7.40 4.43 22.69
CA LYS A 299 7.53 4.78 24.12
C LYS A 299 8.69 5.73 24.38
N LYS A 300 9.83 5.58 23.67
CA LYS A 300 11.00 6.45 23.83
C LYS A 300 10.87 7.76 23.03
N GLN A 301 10.34 7.69 21.82
CA GLN A 301 10.21 8.86 20.94
C GLN A 301 9.07 9.79 21.36
N VAL A 302 7.93 9.22 21.77
CA VAL A 302 6.75 9.97 22.19
C VAL A 302 6.04 9.27 23.37
N PRO A 303 6.57 9.42 24.60
CA PRO A 303 6.03 8.75 25.78
C PRO A 303 4.55 9.03 26.02
N GLY A 304 3.81 8.03 26.48
CA GLY A 304 2.40 8.18 26.89
C GLY A 304 1.37 8.09 25.76
N ILE A 305 1.78 7.90 24.51
CA ILE A 305 0.86 7.70 23.39
C ILE A 305 0.31 6.27 23.36
N SER A 306 -1.00 6.14 23.19
CA SER A 306 -1.69 4.86 22.91
C SER A 306 -2.92 5.15 22.04
N PRO A 307 -2.75 5.27 20.72
CA PRO A 307 -3.80 5.76 19.85
C PRO A 307 -4.87 4.69 19.63
N ASP A 308 -6.10 5.16 19.50
CA ASP A 308 -7.27 4.40 19.12
C ASP A 308 -8.12 5.18 18.13
N LEU A 309 -8.91 4.45 17.34
CA LEU A 309 -9.82 5.02 16.36
C LEU A 309 -11.11 4.22 16.43
N PHE A 310 -12.23 4.92 16.64
CA PHE A 310 -13.56 4.38 16.40
C PHE A 310 -14.21 5.19 15.29
N TYR A 311 -14.82 4.50 14.33
CA TYR A 311 -15.57 5.16 13.27
C TYR A 311 -16.80 4.39 12.86
N VAL A 312 -17.78 5.15 12.37
CA VAL A 312 -18.93 4.63 11.63
C VAL A 312 -19.01 5.39 10.32
N GLN A 313 -19.08 4.66 9.22
CA GLN A 313 -19.24 5.20 7.88
C GLN A 313 -20.51 4.63 7.26
N TYR A 314 -21.34 5.50 6.70
CA TYR A 314 -22.51 5.11 5.92
C TYR A 314 -22.27 5.45 4.45
N ASN A 315 -22.38 4.47 3.58
CA ASN A 315 -22.25 4.64 2.13
C ASN A 315 -23.63 4.49 1.49
N ILE A 316 -23.96 5.42 0.58
CA ILE A 316 -25.13 5.33 -0.28
C ILE A 316 -24.70 5.47 -1.74
N ARG A 317 -25.21 4.59 -2.61
CA ARG A 317 -24.98 4.60 -4.06
C ARG A 317 -26.32 4.79 -4.76
N PHE A 318 -26.45 5.88 -5.51
CA PHE A 318 -27.69 6.24 -6.22
C PHE A 318 -27.81 5.56 -7.58
#